data_AF-A0A2M7Z814-F1
#
_entry.id   AF-A0A2M7Z814-F1
#
_cell.length_a   1.000
_cell.length_b   1.000
_cell.length_c   1.000
_cell.angle_alpha   90.00
_cell.angle_beta   90.00
_cell.angle_gamma   90.00
#
_symmetry.space_group_name_H-M   'P 1'
#
loop_
_entity.id
_entity.type
_entity.pdbx_description
1 polymer ?
#
loop_
_entity_poly.entity_id
_entity_poly.type
_entity_poly.pdbx_seq_one_letter_code
_entity_poly.pdbx_strand_id
1 'polypeptide(L)'
;MITKKQMEVLDFVETFVKSKGYPPSLENIQKKFKLASVSTAHFHVSKLKKAGYLENKARAISILEKEPLIKIPLLGTIAAGEPIEAIRQNEFIAIAKTKLPKNGDFYALRVSGNSMIDENIKDGDVVLVKQQEVAENGQRVVALIDNYETTLKKIFREPNQIRLQPANNAYEPIIIRKDRDIKIQGIVIDVIQNETQQIEDLLTTPLKRNKTLPLNKIILGDALAELKKLPDESCDVVVIDPPYNIGKDFGNNIDKRELGEYISWCKEWINECIRTMKPTGTMFIYGFSEILAYLSVEIPINKRWLIWHYTNKNVASLNFWQRSHEAIICAWKDKPVFNRDEIREPYTEGFLNGAAGKVRKGTLGRFSKEGKETIYQAHEGGALPRDVIKIPALAGGAGMIERWFLCKTCDGVFEPRELKKHEKHEIIKHPTQKPLEISRKLISSAMPKKDGVILVPFVGTGSECVAAKELGQSYIGFEINPDYIRIAEKFLSNTRFTPKLL
;
A
#
# COMPACT_ATOMS: atom_id res chain seq x y z
N MET A 1 17.46 -18.90 -8.80
CA MET A 1 17.81 -20.18 -9.45
C MET A 1 16.90 -20.37 -10.67
N ILE A 2 17.44 -20.70 -11.84
CA ILE A 2 16.63 -20.90 -13.07
C ILE A 2 16.44 -22.40 -13.35
N THR A 3 15.31 -22.78 -13.95
CA THR A 3 14.98 -24.17 -14.26
C THR A 3 15.67 -24.63 -15.55
N LYS A 4 15.80 -25.96 -15.75
CA LYS A 4 16.36 -26.55 -16.99
C LYS A 4 15.69 -25.99 -18.25
N LYS A 5 14.36 -25.82 -18.22
CA LYS A 5 13.59 -25.24 -19.32
C LYS A 5 13.90 -23.77 -19.58
N GLN A 6 14.14 -22.99 -18.52
CA GLN A 6 14.54 -21.58 -18.65
C GLN A 6 15.97 -21.46 -19.19
N MET A 7 16.86 -22.39 -18.84
CA MET A 7 18.20 -22.46 -19.40
C MET A 7 18.19 -22.80 -20.89
N GLU A 8 17.34 -23.75 -21.32
CA GLU A 8 17.13 -24.03 -22.74
C GLU A 8 16.58 -22.80 -23.50
N VAL A 9 15.62 -22.09 -22.91
CA VAL A 9 15.06 -20.86 -23.51
C VAL A 9 16.12 -19.76 -23.63
N LEU A 10 16.98 -19.60 -22.63
CA LEU A 10 18.09 -18.66 -22.66
C LEU A 10 19.08 -19.00 -23.79
N ASP A 11 19.50 -20.26 -23.87
CA ASP A 11 20.44 -20.75 -24.90
C ASP A 11 19.88 -20.59 -26.33
N PHE A 12 18.57 -20.81 -26.50
CA PHE A 12 17.91 -20.53 -27.77
C PHE A 12 17.91 -19.04 -28.12
N VAL A 13 17.63 -18.16 -27.15
CA VAL A 13 17.69 -16.71 -27.36
C VAL A 13 19.11 -16.29 -27.75
N GLU A 14 20.13 -16.81 -27.08
CA GLU A 14 21.55 -16.53 -27.38
C GLU A 14 21.94 -16.97 -28.79
N THR A 15 21.58 -18.20 -29.17
CA THR A 15 21.88 -18.75 -30.49
C THR A 15 21.12 -18.02 -31.61
N PHE A 16 19.87 -17.61 -31.35
CA PHE A 16 19.05 -16.90 -32.31
C PHE A 16 19.60 -15.49 -32.57
N VAL A 17 20.03 -14.77 -31.52
CA VAL A 17 20.66 -13.45 -31.67
C VAL A 17 21.98 -13.57 -32.44
N LYS A 18 22.84 -14.54 -32.12
CA LYS A 18 24.12 -14.76 -32.82
C LYS A 18 23.94 -15.06 -34.31
N SER A 19 22.88 -15.79 -34.68
CA SER A 19 22.66 -16.22 -36.08
C SER A 19 21.86 -15.22 -36.91
N LYS A 20 20.96 -14.45 -36.31
CA LYS A 20 20.04 -13.55 -37.03
C LYS A 20 20.31 -12.06 -36.80
N GLY A 21 21.14 -11.71 -35.82
CA GLY A 21 21.47 -10.32 -35.48
C GLY A 21 20.34 -9.58 -34.74
N TYR A 22 19.24 -10.26 -34.42
CA TYR A 22 18.10 -9.73 -33.65
C TYR A 22 17.47 -10.83 -32.78
N PRO A 23 16.77 -10.47 -31.70
CA PRO A 23 16.23 -11.44 -30.75
C PRO A 23 14.94 -12.12 -31.25
N PRO A 24 14.66 -13.36 -30.81
CA PRO A 24 13.46 -14.07 -31.19
C PRO A 24 12.22 -13.43 -30.56
N SER A 25 11.11 -13.40 -31.31
CA SER A 25 9.81 -13.03 -30.77
C SER A 25 9.29 -14.10 -29.79
N LEU A 26 8.29 -13.74 -28.97
CA LEU A 26 7.62 -14.71 -28.09
C LEU A 26 6.99 -15.87 -28.87
N GLU A 27 6.52 -15.62 -30.09
CA GLU A 27 6.01 -16.65 -31.01
C GLU A 27 7.13 -17.57 -31.51
N ASN A 28 8.33 -17.06 -31.77
CA ASN A 28 9.47 -17.89 -32.15
C ASN A 28 9.88 -18.82 -31.00
N ILE A 29 9.88 -18.31 -29.76
CA ILE A 29 10.15 -19.11 -28.56
C ILE A 29 9.05 -20.15 -28.36
N GLN A 30 7.78 -19.77 -28.50
CA GLN A 30 6.66 -20.71 -28.41
C GLN A 30 6.78 -21.84 -29.44
N LYS A 31 7.03 -21.51 -30.71
CA LYS A 31 7.17 -22.49 -31.79
C LYS A 31 8.37 -23.42 -31.58
N LYS A 32 9.52 -22.87 -31.19
CA LYS A 32 10.75 -23.65 -30.95
C LYS A 32 10.57 -24.67 -29.83
N PHE A 33 9.93 -24.27 -28.73
CA PHE A 33 9.76 -25.10 -27.55
C PHE A 33 8.42 -25.85 -27.49
N LYS A 34 7.61 -25.77 -28.57
CA LYS A 34 6.26 -26.35 -28.67
C LYS A 34 5.39 -26.04 -27.45
N LEU A 35 5.42 -24.79 -27.00
CA LEU A 35 4.70 -24.36 -25.81
C LEU A 35 3.20 -24.20 -26.12
N ALA A 36 2.36 -24.52 -25.13
CA ALA A 36 0.90 -24.49 -25.26
C ALA A 36 0.36 -23.09 -25.61
N SER A 37 1.08 -22.02 -25.26
CA SER A 37 0.69 -20.64 -25.59
C SER A 37 1.87 -19.68 -25.62
N VAL A 38 1.68 -18.53 -26.28
CA VAL A 38 2.62 -17.39 -26.25
C VAL A 38 2.81 -16.87 -24.82
N SER A 39 1.78 -16.96 -23.97
CA SER A 39 1.83 -16.60 -22.55
C SER A 39 2.81 -17.47 -21.75
N THR A 40 2.95 -18.75 -22.10
CA THR A 40 3.95 -19.64 -21.49
C THR A 40 5.37 -19.24 -21.89
N ALA A 41 5.58 -18.81 -23.14
CA ALA A 41 6.86 -18.23 -23.56
C ALA A 41 7.17 -16.94 -22.80
N HIS A 42 6.16 -16.06 -22.64
CA HIS A 42 6.27 -14.84 -21.85
C HIS A 42 6.64 -15.12 -20.38
N PHE A 43 6.07 -16.17 -19.77
CA PHE A 43 6.41 -16.57 -18.40
C PHE A 43 7.89 -16.93 -18.24
N HIS A 44 8.45 -17.74 -19.14
CA HIS A 44 9.87 -18.10 -19.09
C HIS A 44 10.78 -16.90 -19.31
N VAL A 45 10.47 -16.04 -20.27
CA VAL A 45 11.23 -14.80 -20.53
C VAL A 45 11.14 -13.84 -19.35
N SER A 46 9.98 -13.67 -18.73
CA SER A 46 9.78 -12.82 -17.55
C SER A 46 10.57 -13.33 -16.33
N LYS A 47 10.63 -14.65 -16.12
CA LYS A 47 11.45 -15.24 -15.06
C LYS A 47 12.95 -15.09 -15.32
N LEU A 48 13.39 -15.22 -16.56
CA LEU A 48 14.79 -14.96 -16.95
C LEU A 48 15.16 -13.49 -16.75
N LYS A 49 14.25 -12.56 -17.10
CA LYS A 49 14.41 -11.11 -16.83
C LYS A 49 14.52 -10.81 -15.34
N LYS A 50 13.57 -11.30 -14.52
CA LYS A 50 13.61 -11.13 -13.07
C LYS A 50 14.84 -11.75 -12.42
N ALA A 51 15.43 -12.78 -13.04
CA ALA A 51 16.65 -13.41 -12.59
C ALA A 51 17.93 -12.75 -13.15
N GLY A 52 17.80 -11.65 -13.90
CA GLY A 52 18.92 -10.85 -14.42
C GLY A 52 19.59 -11.38 -15.69
N TYR A 53 18.97 -12.35 -16.39
CA TYR A 53 19.55 -12.97 -17.59
C TYR A 53 19.16 -12.26 -18.89
N LEU A 54 18.12 -11.41 -18.90
CA LEU A 54 17.62 -10.70 -20.07
C LEU A 54 17.17 -9.29 -19.67
N GLU A 55 17.34 -8.29 -20.53
CA GLU A 55 16.85 -6.92 -20.32
C GLU A 55 16.10 -6.39 -21.56
N ASN A 56 15.21 -5.41 -21.38
CA ASN A 56 14.51 -4.75 -22.48
C ASN A 56 15.26 -3.47 -22.88
N LYS A 57 15.77 -3.42 -24.11
CA LYS A 57 15.85 -2.15 -24.86
C LYS A 57 14.76 -2.14 -25.91
N ALA A 58 14.26 -0.96 -26.28
CA ALA A 58 13.09 -0.77 -27.16
C ALA A 58 13.02 -1.83 -28.28
N ARG A 59 12.05 -2.76 -28.16
CA ARG A 59 11.75 -3.86 -29.08
C ARG A 59 12.87 -4.87 -29.40
N ALA A 60 13.94 -4.96 -28.61
CA ALA A 60 14.93 -6.03 -28.71
C ALA A 60 15.46 -6.49 -27.33
N ILE A 61 15.37 -7.81 -27.06
CA ILE A 61 16.09 -8.50 -26.00
C ILE A 61 17.60 -8.50 -26.33
N SER A 62 18.41 -7.82 -25.52
CA SER A 62 19.88 -7.90 -25.60
C SER A 62 20.43 -8.69 -24.42
N ILE A 63 21.47 -9.48 -24.68
CA ILE A 63 22.20 -10.27 -23.69
C ILE A 63 23.14 -9.32 -22.94
N LEU A 64 23.08 -9.29 -21.62
CA LEU A 64 24.04 -8.60 -20.77
C LEU A 64 25.15 -9.58 -20.39
N GLU A 65 26.39 -9.32 -20.81
CA GLU A 65 27.55 -9.89 -20.13
C GLU A 65 27.55 -9.38 -18.68
N LYS A 66 27.85 -10.26 -17.71
CA LYS A 66 27.88 -9.91 -16.28
C LYS A 66 28.94 -8.83 -16.03
N GLU A 67 28.52 -7.57 -15.94
CA GLU A 67 29.37 -6.51 -15.40
C GLU A 67 29.54 -6.72 -13.89
N PRO A 68 30.77 -6.62 -13.36
CA PRO A 68 31.00 -6.72 -11.92
C PRO A 68 30.34 -5.53 -11.21
N LEU A 69 29.38 -5.82 -10.33
CA LEU A 69 28.73 -4.83 -9.47
C LEU A 69 29.57 -4.56 -8.22
N ILE A 70 29.76 -3.29 -7.90
CA ILE A 70 30.44 -2.80 -6.70
C ILE A 70 29.39 -2.23 -5.75
N LYS A 71 29.50 -2.56 -4.46
CA LYS A 71 28.65 -2.01 -3.39
C LYS A 71 29.23 -0.68 -2.92
N ILE A 72 28.45 0.39 -3.04
CA ILE A 72 28.80 1.74 -2.58
C ILE A 72 27.94 2.08 -1.34
N PRO A 73 28.54 2.56 -0.24
CA PRO A 73 27.79 2.91 0.97
C PRO A 73 26.87 4.13 0.73
N LEU A 74 25.62 4.05 1.19
CA LEU A 74 24.68 5.17 1.22
C LEU A 74 24.76 5.83 2.60
N LEU A 75 25.37 7.02 2.68
CA LEU A 75 25.74 7.65 3.95
C LEU A 75 24.65 8.55 4.57
N GLY A 76 23.48 8.64 3.93
CA GLY A 76 22.34 9.40 4.44
C GLY A 76 21.69 10.30 3.39
N THR A 77 20.98 11.32 3.85
CA THR A 77 20.25 12.29 3.01
C THR A 77 20.92 13.67 3.07
N ILE A 78 21.05 14.35 1.93
CA ILE A 78 21.62 15.70 1.81
C ILE A 78 20.52 16.75 1.70
N ALA A 79 20.69 17.88 2.41
CA ALA A 79 19.75 19.00 2.67
C ALA A 79 19.07 19.06 4.07
N ALA A 80 19.62 18.37 5.09
CA ALA A 80 19.23 18.54 6.49
C ALA A 80 20.28 19.35 7.26
N GLY A 81 19.84 20.26 8.13
CA GLY A 81 20.65 21.22 8.90
C GLY A 81 21.38 20.66 10.13
N GLU A 82 21.69 19.37 10.17
CA GLU A 82 22.56 18.77 11.19
C GLU A 82 23.75 18.05 10.52
N PRO A 83 24.95 18.06 11.15
CA PRO A 83 26.13 17.43 10.58
C PRO A 83 25.91 15.92 10.41
N ILE A 84 26.45 15.36 9.32
CA ILE A 84 26.47 13.91 9.08
C ILE A 84 27.51 13.28 10.02
N GLU A 85 27.18 13.19 11.30
CA GLU A 85 27.88 12.33 12.25
C GLU A 85 27.21 10.95 12.27
N ALA A 86 27.84 10.03 11.55
CA ALA A 86 27.90 8.59 11.82
C ALA A 86 26.67 7.90 12.44
N ILE A 87 25.48 8.04 11.86
CA ILE A 87 24.48 6.98 11.98
C ILE A 87 24.81 5.94 10.90
N ARG A 88 25.57 4.90 11.29
CA ARG A 88 25.85 3.74 10.41
C ARG A 88 24.56 2.95 10.15
N GLN A 89 23.72 3.44 9.24
CA GLN A 89 22.79 2.57 8.53
C GLN A 89 23.62 1.84 7.47
N ASN A 90 23.70 0.51 7.55
CA ASN A 90 24.45 -0.32 6.60
C ASN A 90 23.69 -0.47 5.26
N GLU A 91 23.26 0.65 4.67
CA GLU A 91 22.64 0.68 3.35
C GLU A 91 23.73 0.82 2.27
N PHE A 92 23.59 0.02 1.20
CA PHE A 92 24.50 0.04 0.06
C PHE A 92 23.70 0.07 -1.23
N ILE A 93 24.22 0.78 -2.23
CA ILE A 93 23.73 0.69 -3.60
C ILE A 93 24.70 -0.15 -4.45
N ALA A 94 24.16 -0.95 -5.37
CA ALA A 94 24.97 -1.75 -6.29
C ALA A 94 25.14 -1.00 -7.62
N ILE A 95 26.38 -0.69 -7.98
CA ILE A 95 26.71 0.08 -9.19
C ILE A 95 27.64 -0.75 -10.08
N ALA A 96 27.42 -0.72 -11.39
CA ALA A 96 28.34 -1.32 -12.34
C ALA A 96 29.73 -0.64 -12.29
N LYS A 97 30.80 -1.43 -12.26
CA LYS A 97 32.19 -0.92 -12.19
C LYS A 97 32.53 0.07 -13.32
N THR A 98 31.86 -0.04 -14.47
CA THR A 98 32.01 0.85 -15.64
C THR A 98 31.55 2.28 -15.38
N LYS A 99 30.61 2.49 -14.45
CA LYS A 99 30.12 3.82 -14.05
C LYS A 99 31.03 4.51 -13.03
N LEU A 100 32.02 3.80 -12.49
CA LEU A 100 32.95 4.33 -11.50
C LEU A 100 34.28 4.72 -12.17
N PRO A 101 34.84 5.90 -11.83
CA PRO A 101 36.23 6.19 -12.14
C PRO A 101 37.16 5.11 -11.60
N LYS A 102 38.27 4.83 -12.30
CA LYS A 102 39.18 3.71 -11.99
C LYS A 102 39.75 3.74 -10.56
N ASN A 103 39.91 4.93 -9.97
CA ASN A 103 40.48 5.14 -8.63
C ASN A 103 39.67 6.20 -7.85
N GLY A 104 39.60 6.02 -6.53
CA GLY A 104 38.97 6.95 -5.59
C GLY A 104 38.03 6.24 -4.62
N ASP A 105 37.75 6.89 -3.49
CA ASP A 105 36.70 6.45 -2.57
C ASP A 105 35.37 7.07 -2.99
N PHE A 106 34.31 6.25 -2.98
CA PHE A 106 32.99 6.66 -3.42
C PHE A 106 31.95 6.38 -2.35
N TYR A 107 30.98 7.27 -2.24
CA TYR A 107 29.81 7.11 -1.39
C TYR A 107 28.60 7.71 -2.07
N ALA A 108 27.41 7.34 -1.59
CA ALA A 108 26.15 7.84 -2.11
C ALA A 108 25.41 8.65 -1.05
N LEU A 109 24.60 9.61 -1.49
CA LEU A 109 23.68 10.38 -0.65
C LEU A 109 22.32 10.48 -1.36
N ARG A 110 21.24 10.39 -0.59
CA ARG A 110 19.89 10.67 -1.08
C ARG A 110 19.64 12.17 -1.08
N VAL A 111 19.08 12.72 -2.14
CA VAL A 111 18.80 14.15 -2.27
C VAL A 111 17.48 14.47 -1.59
N SER A 112 17.45 15.55 -0.81
CA SER A 112 16.24 16.18 -0.30
C SER A 112 16.14 17.62 -0.82
N GLY A 113 14.97 18.01 -1.32
CA GLY A 113 14.69 19.32 -1.89
C GLY A 113 15.05 19.49 -3.37
N ASN A 114 14.66 20.64 -3.94
CA ASN A 114 14.67 20.90 -5.40
C ASN A 114 15.71 21.93 -5.84
N SER A 115 16.69 22.27 -5.00
CA SER A 115 17.66 23.36 -5.26
C SER A 115 18.62 23.11 -6.44
N MET A 116 18.64 21.89 -6.98
CA MET A 116 19.53 21.47 -8.06
C MET A 116 18.75 20.92 -9.28
N ILE A 117 17.46 21.28 -9.40
CA ILE A 117 16.57 20.73 -10.42
C ILE A 117 17.03 21.01 -11.86
N ASP A 118 17.63 22.17 -12.12
CA ASP A 118 18.15 22.55 -13.44
C ASP A 118 19.41 21.75 -13.83
N GLU A 119 20.01 21.02 -12.87
CA GLU A 119 21.07 20.04 -13.10
C GLU A 119 20.55 18.59 -13.20
N ASN A 120 19.23 18.44 -13.41
CA ASN A 120 18.53 17.16 -13.42
C ASN A 120 18.69 16.35 -12.12
N ILE A 121 18.81 17.04 -10.98
CA ILE A 121 18.86 16.42 -9.65
C ILE A 121 17.60 16.80 -8.90
N LYS A 122 16.72 15.82 -8.67
CA LYS A 122 15.40 16.00 -8.05
C LYS A 122 15.38 15.48 -6.63
N ASP A 123 14.39 15.93 -5.87
CA ASP A 123 14.07 15.35 -4.57
C ASP A 123 13.89 13.82 -4.67
N GLY A 124 14.56 13.08 -3.79
CA GLY A 124 14.53 11.61 -3.74
C GLY A 124 15.58 10.89 -4.58
N ASP A 125 16.28 11.57 -5.51
CA ASP A 125 17.37 10.99 -6.30
C ASP A 125 18.56 10.57 -5.42
N VAL A 126 19.42 9.70 -5.93
CA VAL A 126 20.67 9.31 -5.24
C VAL A 126 21.87 9.84 -6.01
N VAL A 127 22.65 10.72 -5.38
CA VAL A 127 23.90 11.23 -5.97
C VAL A 127 25.06 10.33 -5.59
N LEU A 128 25.86 9.98 -6.59
CA LEU A 128 27.12 9.27 -6.41
C LEU A 128 28.25 10.28 -6.30
N VAL A 129 28.97 10.21 -5.19
CA VAL A 129 29.98 11.20 -4.80
C VAL A 129 31.34 10.55 -4.75
N LYS A 130 32.32 11.16 -5.42
CA LYS A 130 33.74 10.85 -5.25
C LYS A 130 34.28 11.69 -4.11
N GLN A 131 34.81 11.05 -3.07
CA GLN A 131 35.39 11.73 -1.92
C GLN A 131 36.67 12.46 -2.32
N GLN A 132 36.69 13.78 -2.11
CA GLN A 132 37.85 14.64 -2.36
C GLN A 132 37.63 16.02 -1.74
N GLU A 133 38.72 16.71 -1.40
CA GLU A 133 38.70 18.01 -0.71
C GLU A 133 38.79 19.21 -1.65
N VAL A 134 39.07 18.96 -2.92
CA VAL A 134 39.22 19.97 -3.97
C VAL A 134 38.15 19.79 -5.04
N ALA A 135 37.73 20.88 -5.67
CA ALA A 135 36.73 20.89 -6.74
C ALA A 135 37.00 22.11 -7.64
N GLU A 136 36.70 22.04 -8.92
CA GLU A 136 36.82 23.15 -9.88
C GLU A 136 35.56 24.00 -9.93
N ASN A 137 35.68 25.24 -10.44
CA ASN A 137 34.53 26.13 -10.58
C ASN A 137 33.47 25.51 -11.51
N GLY A 138 32.21 25.60 -11.10
CA GLY A 138 31.06 25.02 -11.81
C GLY A 138 30.79 23.55 -11.47
N GLN A 139 31.67 22.85 -10.76
CA GLN A 139 31.43 21.47 -10.35
C GLN A 139 30.35 21.38 -9.26
N ARG A 140 29.57 20.29 -9.30
CA ARG A 140 28.58 19.91 -8.30
C ARG A 140 29.31 19.31 -7.09
N VAL A 141 29.23 19.96 -5.95
CA VAL A 141 29.95 19.58 -4.73
C VAL A 141 29.02 19.29 -3.57
N VAL A 142 29.44 18.34 -2.74
CA VAL A 142 28.95 18.21 -1.38
C VAL A 142 29.86 19.07 -0.50
N ALA A 143 29.30 20.15 0.05
CA ALA A 143 30.03 21.10 0.88
C ALA A 143 29.47 21.09 2.30
N LEU A 144 30.38 21.00 3.27
CA LEU A 144 30.10 21.17 4.70
C LEU A 144 30.46 22.60 5.08
N ILE A 145 29.49 23.36 5.56
CA ILE A 145 29.62 24.77 5.95
C ILE A 145 29.58 24.87 7.48
N ASP A 146 30.49 25.67 8.06
CA ASP A 146 30.63 25.93 9.49
C ASP A 146 30.68 24.65 10.36
N ASN A 147 31.16 23.55 9.77
CA ASN A 147 31.19 22.20 10.34
C ASN A 147 29.83 21.63 10.78
N TYR A 148 28.69 22.22 10.38
CA TYR A 148 27.35 21.72 10.75
C TYR A 148 26.40 21.51 9.56
N GLU A 149 26.47 22.31 8.50
CA GLU A 149 25.50 22.27 7.40
C GLU A 149 26.06 21.57 6.15
N THR A 150 25.47 20.45 5.73
CA THR A 150 25.88 19.76 4.49
C THR A 150 24.94 20.08 3.34
N THR A 151 25.46 20.65 2.25
CA THR A 151 24.65 21.07 1.10
C THR A 151 25.22 20.58 -0.23
N LEU A 152 24.32 20.42 -1.21
CA LEU A 152 24.65 20.10 -2.59
C LEU A 152 24.45 21.35 -3.46
N LYS A 153 25.52 21.87 -4.06
CA LYS A 153 25.52 23.09 -4.89
C LYS A 153 26.60 23.06 -5.96
N LYS A 154 26.56 24.00 -6.92
CA LYS A 154 27.73 24.30 -7.77
C LYS A 154 28.67 25.25 -7.03
N ILE A 155 29.96 24.95 -7.01
CA ILE A 155 30.96 25.83 -6.38
C ILE A 155 31.55 26.83 -7.38
N PHE A 156 31.73 28.08 -6.94
CA PHE A 156 32.50 29.10 -7.65
C PHE A 156 33.41 29.81 -6.66
N ARG A 157 34.73 29.69 -6.86
CA ARG A 157 35.75 30.47 -6.15
C ARG A 157 35.93 31.80 -6.87
N GLU A 158 35.66 32.87 -6.13
CA GLU A 158 35.79 34.26 -6.56
C GLU A 158 36.85 34.96 -5.67
N PRO A 159 37.43 36.11 -6.08
CA PRO A 159 38.62 36.68 -5.42
C PRO A 159 38.53 36.91 -3.90
N ASN A 160 37.32 37.09 -3.34
CA ASN A 160 37.09 37.35 -1.92
C ASN A 160 36.01 36.48 -1.26
N GLN A 161 35.47 35.51 -1.99
CA GLN A 161 34.35 34.69 -1.51
C GLN A 161 34.25 33.38 -2.28
N ILE A 162 33.59 32.41 -1.67
CA ILE A 162 33.14 31.19 -2.34
C ILE A 162 31.63 31.26 -2.46
N ARG A 163 31.12 31.14 -3.68
CA ARG A 163 29.69 31.08 -3.96
C ARG A 163 29.27 29.64 -4.21
N LEU A 164 28.32 29.17 -3.42
CA LEU A 164 27.62 27.91 -3.61
C LEU A 164 26.28 28.22 -4.30
N GLN A 165 26.27 27.98 -5.61
CA GLN A 165 25.18 28.32 -6.50
C GLN A 165 24.15 27.18 -6.59
N PRO A 166 22.87 27.41 -6.26
CA PRO A 166 21.80 26.48 -6.61
C PRO A 166 21.60 26.47 -8.13
N ALA A 167 21.20 25.31 -8.65
CA ALA A 167 20.70 25.16 -10.00
C ALA A 167 19.17 25.11 -9.95
N ASN A 168 18.61 26.20 -9.42
CA ASN A 168 17.17 26.48 -9.38
C ASN A 168 17.01 27.98 -9.08
N ASN A 169 16.35 28.71 -10.00
CA ASN A 169 16.15 30.16 -9.89
C ASN A 169 15.32 30.61 -8.67
N ALA A 170 14.58 29.70 -8.02
CA ALA A 170 13.81 30.00 -6.82
C ALA A 170 14.67 30.08 -5.53
N TYR A 171 15.97 29.77 -5.60
CA TYR A 171 16.87 29.74 -4.45
C TYR A 171 18.00 30.75 -4.63
N GLU A 172 18.34 31.47 -3.57
CA GLU A 172 19.46 32.41 -3.58
C GLU A 172 20.82 31.67 -3.42
N PRO A 173 21.91 32.19 -4.02
CA PRO A 173 23.25 31.64 -3.80
C PRO A 173 23.72 31.80 -2.36
N ILE A 174 24.40 30.79 -1.83
CA ILE A 174 25.04 30.87 -0.51
C ILE A 174 26.44 31.46 -0.71
N ILE A 175 26.73 32.57 -0.03
CA ILE A 175 28.01 33.28 -0.12
C ILE A 175 28.82 33.02 1.15
N ILE A 176 30.00 32.40 0.99
CA ILE A 176 30.96 32.13 2.06
C ILE A 176 32.10 33.13 1.93
N ARG A 177 32.25 33.98 2.95
CA ARG A 177 33.35 34.95 3.07
C ARG A 177 34.39 34.43 4.06
N LYS A 178 35.47 35.18 4.28
CA LYS A 178 36.64 34.75 5.09
C LYS A 178 36.31 34.44 6.57
N ASP A 179 35.13 34.85 7.04
CA ASP A 179 34.62 34.64 8.39
C ASP A 179 33.86 33.31 8.57
N ARG A 180 33.63 32.54 7.50
CA ARG A 180 32.93 31.25 7.53
C ARG A 180 33.81 30.12 7.03
N ASP A 181 33.65 28.95 7.64
CA ASP A 181 34.39 27.74 7.27
C ASP A 181 33.63 26.96 6.20
N ILE A 182 34.35 26.43 5.22
CA ILE A 182 33.80 25.51 4.21
C ILE A 182 34.79 24.38 3.94
N LYS A 183 34.28 23.15 3.95
CA LYS A 183 35.00 21.93 3.57
C LYS A 183 34.27 21.23 2.44
N ILE A 184 35.00 20.88 1.38
CA ILE A 184 34.45 20.03 0.32
C ILE A 184 34.62 18.58 0.76
N GLN A 185 33.51 17.84 0.79
CA GLN A 185 33.52 16.42 1.15
C GLN A 185 33.62 15.53 -0.10
N GLY A 186 33.17 16.04 -1.25
CA GLY A 186 33.34 15.35 -2.52
C GLY A 186 32.66 16.04 -3.70
N ILE A 187 32.86 15.47 -4.88
CA ILE A 187 32.24 15.90 -6.14
C ILE A 187 31.20 14.89 -6.62
N VAL A 188 30.07 15.36 -7.15
CA VAL A 188 29.05 14.49 -7.72
C VAL A 188 29.48 14.02 -9.12
N ILE A 189 29.69 12.72 -9.25
CA ILE A 189 30.14 12.08 -10.49
C ILE A 189 28.99 11.50 -11.31
N ASP A 190 27.92 11.05 -10.66
CA ASP A 190 26.73 10.50 -11.31
C ASP A 190 25.48 10.74 -10.47
N VAL A 191 24.32 10.69 -11.11
CA VAL A 191 23.01 10.83 -10.47
C VAL A 191 22.18 9.60 -10.85
N ILE A 192 21.86 8.79 -9.84
CA ILE A 192 20.96 7.66 -9.99
C ILE A 192 19.57 8.22 -9.72
N GLN A 193 18.85 8.43 -10.82
CA GLN A 193 17.46 8.88 -10.75
C GLN A 193 16.66 7.85 -9.98
N ASN A 194 15.82 8.32 -9.06
CA ASN A 194 14.85 7.44 -8.42
C ASN A 194 13.85 6.98 -9.51
N GLU A 195 13.92 5.71 -9.92
CA GLU A 195 13.15 5.12 -11.03
C GLU A 195 11.64 4.98 -10.72
N THR A 196 11.08 5.90 -9.93
CA THR A 196 9.63 6.13 -9.86
C THR A 196 9.15 6.97 -11.06
N GLN A 197 10.00 7.81 -11.67
CA GLN A 197 9.57 8.78 -12.70
C GLN A 197 9.56 8.28 -14.15
N GLN A 198 10.38 7.28 -14.54
CA GLN A 198 10.33 6.76 -15.93
C GLN A 198 9.04 5.98 -16.24
N ILE A 199 8.30 5.55 -15.21
CA ILE A 199 6.99 4.91 -15.38
C ILE A 199 5.91 5.96 -15.63
N GLU A 200 6.02 7.18 -15.11
CA GLU A 200 5.01 8.24 -15.31
C GLU A 200 5.05 8.82 -16.73
N ASP A 201 6.23 9.05 -17.31
CA ASP A 201 6.32 9.61 -18.67
C ASP A 201 5.92 8.59 -19.77
N LEU A 202 6.12 7.29 -19.53
CA LEU A 202 5.62 6.20 -20.39
C LEU A 202 4.12 5.91 -20.23
N LEU A 203 3.46 6.50 -19.21
CA LEU A 203 2.03 6.36 -18.92
C LEU A 203 1.20 7.58 -19.34
N THR A 204 1.73 8.50 -20.15
CA THR A 204 0.92 9.55 -20.82
C THR A 204 0.11 9.02 -22.01
N THR A 205 -0.16 7.71 -22.07
CA THR A 205 -1.42 7.27 -22.67
C THR A 205 -2.49 7.55 -21.64
N PRO A 206 -3.49 8.42 -21.87
CA PRO A 206 -4.54 8.64 -20.88
C PRO A 206 -5.11 7.29 -20.48
N LEU A 207 -4.93 6.92 -19.20
CA LEU A 207 -5.44 5.68 -18.64
C LEU A 207 -6.91 5.61 -19.04
N LYS A 208 -7.24 4.64 -19.90
CA LYS A 208 -8.60 4.50 -20.43
C LYS A 208 -9.47 4.00 -19.29
N ARG A 209 -9.98 4.94 -18.49
CA ARG A 209 -10.89 4.65 -17.38
C ARG A 209 -12.18 4.12 -17.93
N ASN A 210 -12.78 3.18 -17.21
CA ASN A 210 -14.05 2.61 -17.62
C ASN A 210 -15.15 3.67 -17.49
N LYS A 211 -15.97 3.83 -18.54
CA LYS A 211 -17.15 4.70 -18.48
C LYS A 211 -18.24 4.17 -17.55
N THR A 212 -18.24 2.87 -17.29
CA THR A 212 -19.26 2.17 -16.50
C THR A 212 -18.61 1.33 -15.41
N LEU A 213 -19.26 1.28 -14.24
CA LEU A 213 -18.80 0.48 -13.12
C LEU A 213 -19.15 -1.01 -13.32
N PRO A 214 -18.23 -1.94 -12.98
CA PRO A 214 -18.49 -3.37 -12.97
C PRO A 214 -19.25 -3.78 -11.70
N LEU A 215 -20.48 -3.27 -11.55
CA LEU A 215 -21.29 -3.50 -10.36
C LEU A 215 -21.58 -4.98 -10.14
N ASN A 216 -21.57 -5.38 -8.87
CA ASN A 216 -21.81 -6.73 -8.35
C ASN A 216 -20.86 -7.78 -8.94
N LYS A 217 -19.58 -7.42 -9.07
CA LYS A 217 -18.54 -8.32 -9.57
C LYS A 217 -17.31 -8.33 -8.67
N ILE A 218 -16.69 -9.50 -8.57
CA ILE A 218 -15.34 -9.69 -8.07
C ILE A 218 -14.42 -9.90 -9.28
N ILE A 219 -13.44 -9.03 -9.45
CA ILE A 219 -12.49 -9.06 -10.57
C ILE A 219 -11.21 -9.76 -10.12
N LEU A 220 -10.80 -10.76 -10.88
CA LEU A 220 -9.48 -11.39 -10.72
C LEU A 220 -8.40 -10.42 -11.20
N GLY A 221 -7.64 -9.83 -10.28
CA GLY A 221 -6.64 -8.83 -10.62
C GLY A 221 -5.90 -8.26 -9.40
N ASP A 222 -4.84 -7.51 -9.68
CA ASP A 222 -4.14 -6.72 -8.67
C ASP A 222 -4.99 -5.50 -8.27
N ALA A 223 -5.18 -5.31 -6.97
CA ALA A 223 -6.06 -4.27 -6.44
C ALA A 223 -5.71 -2.86 -6.96
N LEU A 224 -4.42 -2.50 -6.98
CA LEU A 224 -3.98 -1.18 -7.41
C LEU A 224 -4.17 -1.00 -8.93
N ALA A 225 -3.87 -2.03 -9.71
CA ALA A 225 -4.09 -2.01 -11.16
C ALA A 225 -5.57 -1.88 -11.52
N GLU A 226 -6.47 -2.56 -10.80
CA GLU A 226 -7.91 -2.47 -11.03
C GLU A 226 -8.51 -1.15 -10.52
N LEU A 227 -8.06 -0.65 -9.37
CA LEU A 227 -8.45 0.65 -8.82
C LEU A 227 -8.24 1.78 -9.84
N LYS A 228 -7.07 1.82 -10.49
CA LYS A 228 -6.72 2.83 -11.52
C LYS A 228 -7.68 2.87 -12.71
N LYS A 229 -8.46 1.81 -12.95
CA LYS A 229 -9.45 1.73 -14.05
C LYS A 229 -10.80 2.31 -13.67
N LEU A 230 -11.10 2.45 -12.37
CA LEU A 230 -12.36 3.00 -11.90
C LEU A 230 -12.41 4.52 -12.13
N PRO A 231 -13.59 5.08 -12.46
CA PRO A 231 -13.78 6.53 -12.52
C PRO A 231 -13.58 7.19 -11.15
N ASP A 232 -13.35 8.51 -11.16
CA ASP A 232 -13.27 9.31 -9.94
C ASP A 232 -14.66 9.39 -9.30
N GLU A 233 -14.71 9.56 -7.97
CA GLU A 233 -15.95 9.87 -7.23
C GLU A 233 -17.14 8.93 -7.53
N SER A 234 -16.86 7.65 -7.68
CA SER A 234 -17.81 6.64 -8.10
C SER A 234 -18.32 5.73 -6.98
N CYS A 235 -17.68 5.75 -5.81
CA CYS A 235 -17.95 4.83 -4.70
C CYS A 235 -18.42 5.58 -3.44
N ASP A 236 -19.39 5.03 -2.72
CA ASP A 236 -19.96 5.61 -1.50
C ASP A 236 -19.24 5.12 -0.24
N VAL A 237 -18.89 3.85 -0.21
CA VAL A 237 -18.16 3.23 0.90
C VAL A 237 -17.00 2.43 0.36
N VAL A 238 -15.85 2.50 1.00
CA VAL A 238 -14.70 1.64 0.69
C VAL A 238 -14.35 0.82 1.94
N VAL A 239 -14.31 -0.50 1.83
CA VAL A 239 -13.94 -1.39 2.95
C VAL A 239 -12.68 -2.15 2.57
N ILE A 240 -11.62 -1.96 3.35
CA ILE A 240 -10.26 -2.36 3.00
C ILE A 240 -9.69 -3.25 4.09
N ASP A 241 -9.49 -4.53 3.79
CA ASP A 241 -8.78 -5.50 4.64
C ASP A 241 -7.46 -5.90 3.97
N PRO A 242 -6.42 -5.04 4.02
CA PRO A 242 -5.17 -5.29 3.30
C PRO A 242 -4.32 -6.37 3.99
N PRO A 243 -3.30 -6.94 3.32
CA PRO A 243 -2.30 -7.77 3.99
C PRO A 243 -1.46 -6.94 4.98
N TYR A 244 -1.39 -7.30 6.26
CA TYR A 244 -0.76 -6.47 7.31
C TYR A 244 0.78 -6.52 7.40
N ASN A 245 1.49 -7.04 6.41
CA ASN A 245 2.95 -7.21 6.41
C ASN A 245 3.53 -8.09 7.56
N ILE A 246 2.79 -9.14 7.97
CA ILE A 246 3.14 -9.99 9.13
C ILE A 246 3.68 -11.38 8.78
N GLY A 247 4.10 -11.65 7.53
CA GLY A 247 4.59 -12.98 7.15
C GLY A 247 3.49 -13.96 6.76
N LYS A 248 2.27 -13.49 6.47
CA LYS A 248 1.11 -14.36 6.23
C LYS A 248 0.86 -14.56 4.75
N ASP A 249 0.83 -15.82 4.32
CA ASP A 249 0.56 -16.19 2.94
C ASP A 249 -0.93 -16.19 2.61
N PHE A 250 -1.27 -15.48 1.53
CA PHE A 250 -2.62 -15.36 0.96
C PHE A 250 -2.69 -15.99 -0.45
N GLY A 251 -1.71 -16.81 -0.81
CA GLY A 251 -1.57 -17.48 -2.10
C GLY A 251 -0.79 -16.68 -3.15
N ASN A 252 -0.06 -15.63 -2.75
CA ASN A 252 0.70 -14.77 -3.66
C ASN A 252 2.22 -14.72 -3.39
N ASN A 253 2.74 -15.43 -2.37
CA ASN A 253 4.16 -15.49 -1.99
C ASN A 253 4.83 -14.11 -1.75
N ILE A 254 4.06 -13.08 -1.37
CA ILE A 254 4.59 -11.74 -1.04
C ILE A 254 4.37 -11.52 0.46
N ASP A 255 5.08 -12.30 1.27
CA ASP A 255 4.64 -12.50 2.66
C ASP A 255 5.27 -11.51 3.64
N LYS A 256 6.33 -10.80 3.24
CA LYS A 256 6.93 -9.73 4.04
C LYS A 256 7.76 -8.79 3.18
N ARG A 257 7.41 -7.50 3.21
CA ARG A 257 8.17 -6.42 2.58
C ARG A 257 8.93 -5.63 3.64
N GLU A 258 9.93 -4.89 3.21
CA GLU A 258 10.50 -3.81 4.03
C GLU A 258 9.37 -2.84 4.41
N LEU A 259 9.42 -2.25 5.61
CA LEU A 259 8.32 -1.46 6.15
C LEU A 259 8.05 -0.20 5.31
N GLY A 260 9.08 0.51 4.89
CA GLY A 260 8.98 1.67 3.99
C GLY A 260 8.39 1.30 2.62
N GLU A 261 8.81 0.19 2.04
CA GLU A 261 8.21 -0.34 0.79
C GLU A 261 6.73 -0.70 0.97
N TYR A 262 6.37 -1.31 2.10
CA TYR A 262 4.99 -1.64 2.43
C TYR A 262 4.13 -0.38 2.59
N ILE A 263 4.61 0.63 3.33
CA ILE A 263 3.91 1.90 3.52
C ILE A 263 3.73 2.63 2.18
N SER A 264 4.77 2.64 1.33
CA SER A 264 4.71 3.27 0.01
C SER A 264 3.66 2.61 -0.88
N TRP A 265 3.64 1.27 -0.92
CA TRP A 265 2.60 0.52 -1.62
C TRP A 265 1.20 0.78 -1.05
N CYS A 266 1.08 0.91 0.28
CA CYS A 266 -0.18 1.28 0.91
C CYS A 266 -0.68 2.65 0.51
N LYS A 267 0.22 3.64 0.49
CA LYS A 267 -0.09 5.00 0.07
C LYS A 267 -0.68 5.05 -1.33
N GLU A 268 -0.17 4.25 -2.27
CA GLU A 268 -0.69 4.19 -3.64
C GLU A 268 -2.16 3.78 -3.68
N TRP A 269 -2.53 2.66 -3.05
CA TRP A 269 -3.94 2.23 -3.07
C TRP A 269 -4.83 3.09 -2.18
N ILE A 270 -4.31 3.70 -1.10
CA ILE A 270 -5.05 4.68 -0.27
C ILE A 270 -5.46 5.87 -1.15
N ASN A 271 -4.52 6.43 -1.91
CA ASN A 271 -4.78 7.58 -2.79
C ASN A 271 -5.82 7.24 -3.87
N GLU A 272 -5.73 6.05 -4.46
CA GLU A 272 -6.73 5.60 -5.43
C GLU A 272 -8.11 5.34 -4.80
N CYS A 273 -8.16 4.86 -3.57
CA CYS A 273 -9.42 4.74 -2.82
C CYS A 273 -10.02 6.13 -2.52
N ILE A 274 -9.20 7.11 -2.13
CA ILE A 274 -9.64 8.50 -1.95
C ILE A 274 -10.18 9.06 -3.26
N ARG A 275 -9.47 8.87 -4.38
CA ARG A 275 -9.89 9.35 -5.72
C ARG A 275 -11.26 8.79 -6.11
N THR A 276 -11.47 7.48 -5.95
CA THR A 276 -12.72 6.80 -6.33
C THR A 276 -13.88 7.07 -5.37
N MET A 277 -13.62 7.53 -4.14
CA MET A 277 -14.65 7.85 -3.16
C MET A 277 -15.37 9.16 -3.51
N LYS A 278 -16.70 9.18 -3.42
CA LYS A 278 -17.50 10.42 -3.54
C LYS A 278 -17.14 11.43 -2.43
N PRO A 279 -17.45 12.73 -2.59
CA PRO A 279 -17.24 13.75 -1.55
C PRO A 279 -17.84 13.39 -0.18
N THR A 280 -19.01 12.73 -0.18
CA THR A 280 -19.70 12.26 1.04
C THR A 280 -19.31 10.85 1.50
N GLY A 281 -18.36 10.21 0.80
CA GLY A 281 -18.01 8.81 1.03
C GLY A 281 -17.14 8.60 2.26
N THR A 282 -17.17 7.37 2.77
CA THR A 282 -16.38 6.92 3.92
C THR A 282 -15.59 5.67 3.57
N MET A 283 -14.32 5.61 3.97
CA MET A 283 -13.52 4.39 3.90
C MET A 283 -13.22 3.82 5.29
N PHE A 284 -13.10 2.50 5.35
CA PHE A 284 -12.73 1.74 6.54
C PHE A 284 -11.52 0.87 6.22
N ILE A 285 -10.42 1.07 6.94
CA ILE A 285 -9.17 0.31 6.76
C ILE A 285 -8.94 -0.53 8.02
N TYR A 286 -9.05 -1.85 7.88
CA TYR A 286 -8.69 -2.78 8.94
C TYR A 286 -7.16 -2.86 9.11
N GLY A 287 -6.72 -3.12 10.34
CA GLY A 287 -5.30 -3.33 10.61
C GLY A 287 -4.99 -3.58 12.06
N PHE A 288 -3.76 -4.01 12.31
CA PHE A 288 -3.19 -3.94 13.65
C PHE A 288 -2.84 -2.50 13.99
N SER A 289 -3.00 -2.11 15.26
CA SER A 289 -2.77 -0.75 15.72
C SER A 289 -1.36 -0.25 15.36
N GLU A 290 -0.37 -1.15 15.38
CA GLU A 290 1.01 -0.85 15.04
C GLU A 290 1.19 -0.46 13.57
N ILE A 291 0.57 -1.20 12.64
CA ILE A 291 0.69 -0.88 11.21
C ILE A 291 -0.18 0.31 10.84
N LEU A 292 -1.37 0.43 11.45
CA LEU A 292 -2.27 1.56 11.23
C LEU A 292 -1.71 2.87 11.77
N ALA A 293 -0.82 2.85 12.78
CA ALA A 293 -0.13 4.06 13.22
C ALA A 293 0.65 4.70 12.06
N TYR A 294 1.44 3.90 11.32
CA TYR A 294 2.17 4.37 10.14
C TYR A 294 1.22 4.82 9.02
N LEU A 295 0.22 3.98 8.69
CA LEU A 295 -0.71 4.30 7.59
C LEU A 295 -1.58 5.53 7.90
N SER A 296 -1.90 5.80 9.16
CA SER A 296 -2.74 6.94 9.54
C SER A 296 -2.13 8.28 9.16
N VAL A 297 -0.79 8.38 9.17
CA VAL A 297 -0.05 9.60 8.77
C VAL A 297 -0.16 9.83 7.26
N GLU A 298 -0.19 8.75 6.48
CA GLU A 298 -0.28 8.81 5.01
C GLU A 298 -1.69 9.13 4.50
N ILE A 299 -2.73 9.14 5.35
CA ILE A 299 -4.12 9.44 4.96
C ILE A 299 -4.37 10.96 5.10
N PRO A 300 -4.46 11.72 3.99
CA PRO A 300 -4.52 13.19 3.97
C PRO A 300 -5.93 13.75 4.16
N ILE A 301 -6.88 12.95 4.66
CA ILE A 301 -8.28 13.34 4.88
C ILE A 301 -8.67 13.15 6.34
N ASN A 302 -9.88 13.60 6.69
CA ASN A 302 -10.41 13.45 8.04
C ASN A 302 -10.49 11.97 8.41
N LYS A 303 -10.16 11.64 9.66
CA LYS A 303 -10.10 10.26 10.13
C LYS A 303 -10.39 10.12 11.61
N ARG A 304 -10.88 8.95 11.99
CA ARG A 304 -11.14 8.52 13.36
C ARG A 304 -10.75 7.06 13.53
N TRP A 305 -10.24 6.74 14.71
CA TRP A 305 -9.97 5.36 15.10
C TRP A 305 -11.22 4.69 15.65
N LEU A 306 -11.50 3.49 15.15
CA LEU A 306 -12.44 2.55 15.72
C LEU A 306 -11.68 1.32 16.19
N ILE A 307 -12.18 0.67 17.23
CA ILE A 307 -11.59 -0.54 17.81
C ILE A 307 -12.58 -1.68 17.64
N TRP A 308 -12.18 -2.73 16.94
CA TRP A 308 -12.91 -3.99 16.93
C TRP A 308 -12.38 -4.89 18.04
N HIS A 309 -13.13 -5.00 19.13
CA HIS A 309 -12.81 -5.84 20.26
C HIS A 309 -13.39 -7.26 20.07
N TYR A 310 -12.52 -8.27 20.07
CA TYR A 310 -12.92 -9.67 19.99
C TYR A 310 -13.58 -10.09 21.29
N THR A 311 -14.75 -10.70 21.22
CA THR A 311 -15.46 -11.18 22.43
C THR A 311 -15.13 -12.63 22.80
N ASN A 312 -14.37 -13.36 21.96
CA ASN A 312 -14.17 -14.81 22.10
C ASN A 312 -12.75 -15.31 21.79
N LYS A 313 -11.79 -14.45 21.42
CA LYS A 313 -10.44 -14.86 21.02
C LYS A 313 -9.49 -14.82 22.21
N ASN A 314 -8.92 -15.96 22.59
CA ASN A 314 -7.88 -16.07 23.62
C ASN A 314 -6.58 -16.66 23.06
N VAL A 315 -5.47 -16.42 23.75
CA VAL A 315 -4.18 -17.06 23.46
C VAL A 315 -3.86 -17.97 24.64
N ALA A 316 -3.67 -19.27 24.39
CA ALA A 316 -3.56 -20.28 25.44
C ALA A 316 -2.29 -20.12 26.31
N SER A 317 -1.20 -19.60 25.72
CA SER A 317 0.04 -19.31 26.43
C SER A 317 0.59 -17.96 25.97
N LEU A 318 0.80 -17.05 26.92
CA LEU A 318 1.37 -15.73 26.65
C LEU A 318 2.05 -15.19 27.90
N ASN A 319 3.27 -14.68 27.75
CA ASN A 319 4.06 -14.05 28.81
C ASN A 319 3.96 -12.51 28.79
N PHE A 320 2.89 -11.96 28.19
CA PHE A 320 2.69 -10.53 27.96
C PHE A 320 1.20 -10.17 27.80
N TRP A 321 0.88 -8.91 27.52
CA TRP A 321 -0.49 -8.44 27.24
C TRP A 321 -1.09 -9.11 26.01
N GLN A 322 -2.26 -9.72 26.19
CA GLN A 322 -2.96 -10.37 25.08
C GLN A 322 -3.58 -9.35 24.13
N ARG A 323 -3.40 -9.55 22.83
CA ARG A 323 -4.15 -8.82 21.82
C ARG A 323 -5.64 -9.20 21.90
N SER A 324 -6.47 -8.24 22.27
CA SER A 324 -7.93 -8.39 22.40
C SER A 324 -8.70 -7.71 21.27
N HIS A 325 -8.02 -6.99 20.37
CA HIS A 325 -8.67 -6.20 19.33
C HIS A 325 -7.87 -6.12 18.04
N GLU A 326 -8.56 -5.70 16.99
CA GLU A 326 -8.02 -5.09 15.77
C GLU A 326 -8.50 -3.63 15.71
N ALA A 327 -7.75 -2.77 15.04
CA ALA A 327 -8.14 -1.39 14.84
C ALA A 327 -8.68 -1.18 13.42
N ILE A 328 -9.50 -0.14 13.27
CA ILE A 328 -10.06 0.27 11.98
C ILE A 328 -9.92 1.78 11.88
N ILE A 329 -9.27 2.26 10.82
CA ILE A 329 -9.32 3.69 10.49
C ILE A 329 -10.60 3.94 9.70
N CYS A 330 -11.48 4.78 10.24
CA CYS A 330 -12.62 5.35 9.53
C CYS A 330 -12.20 6.72 9.00
N ALA A 331 -12.15 6.89 7.68
CA ALA A 331 -11.70 8.13 7.04
C ALA A 331 -12.71 8.65 6.01
N TRP A 332 -12.85 9.97 5.88
CA TRP A 332 -13.84 10.62 5.03
C TRP A 332 -13.32 11.94 4.46
N LYS A 333 -13.84 12.34 3.30
CA LYS A 333 -13.47 13.62 2.64
C LYS A 333 -14.11 14.80 3.34
N ASP A 334 -15.39 15.04 3.05
CA ASP A 334 -16.11 16.25 3.47
C ASP A 334 -17.07 15.93 4.62
N LYS A 335 -18.38 16.09 4.41
CA LYS A 335 -19.41 15.68 5.36
C LYS A 335 -19.86 14.26 5.01
N PRO A 336 -19.50 13.25 5.81
CA PRO A 336 -19.82 11.86 5.48
C PRO A 336 -21.31 11.59 5.67
N VAL A 337 -21.84 10.64 4.90
CA VAL A 337 -23.09 9.97 5.27
C VAL A 337 -22.85 9.20 6.57
N PHE A 338 -23.69 9.44 7.58
CA PHE A 338 -23.64 8.68 8.83
C PHE A 338 -25.04 8.30 9.31
N ASN A 339 -25.42 7.04 9.06
CA ASN A 339 -26.71 6.48 9.46
C ASN A 339 -26.66 5.99 10.90
N ARG A 340 -26.50 6.92 11.84
CA ARG A 340 -26.31 6.64 13.27
C ARG A 340 -27.37 5.70 13.86
N ASP A 341 -28.63 5.83 13.43
CA ASP A 341 -29.74 5.06 13.97
C ASP A 341 -29.74 3.60 13.49
N GLU A 342 -29.09 3.30 12.36
CA GLU A 342 -28.97 1.94 11.81
C GLU A 342 -27.95 1.08 12.57
N ILE A 343 -27.12 1.70 13.41
CA ILE A 343 -26.00 1.05 14.08
C ILE A 343 -25.99 1.29 15.59
N ARG A 344 -27.13 1.68 16.16
CA ARG A 344 -27.30 1.86 17.60
C ARG A 344 -26.95 0.59 18.38
N GLU A 345 -26.58 0.78 19.63
CA GLU A 345 -26.21 -0.30 20.52
C GLU A 345 -27.27 -0.52 21.59
N PRO A 346 -27.57 -1.76 21.98
CA PRO A 346 -28.41 -2.02 23.13
C PRO A 346 -27.89 -1.26 24.36
N TYR A 347 -28.82 -0.71 25.14
CA TYR A 347 -28.46 -0.20 26.45
C TYR A 347 -28.05 -1.34 27.38
N THR A 348 -27.20 -1.04 28.36
CA THR A 348 -27.03 -1.94 29.50
C THR A 348 -28.22 -1.81 30.43
N GLU A 349 -28.61 -2.90 31.10
CA GLU A 349 -29.72 -2.88 32.07
C GLU A 349 -29.51 -1.81 33.16
N GLY A 350 -28.28 -1.70 33.68
CA GLY A 350 -27.93 -0.69 34.66
C GLY A 350 -28.08 0.75 34.16
N PHE A 351 -27.90 1.00 32.85
CA PHE A 351 -28.09 2.33 32.28
C PHE A 351 -29.58 2.68 32.15
N LEU A 352 -30.42 1.73 31.69
CA LEU A 352 -31.86 1.93 31.61
C LEU A 352 -32.46 2.21 32.99
N ASN A 353 -32.14 1.36 33.98
CA ASN A 353 -32.64 1.48 35.34
C ASN A 353 -32.07 2.72 36.07
N GLY A 354 -30.86 3.13 35.69
CA GLY A 354 -30.11 4.18 36.37
C GLY A 354 -30.29 5.59 35.82
N ALA A 355 -30.62 5.76 34.53
CA ALA A 355 -30.54 7.04 33.85
C ALA A 355 -31.79 7.43 33.03
N ALA A 356 -32.53 6.47 32.48
CA ALA A 356 -33.72 6.78 31.68
C ALA A 356 -34.84 7.37 32.55
N GLY A 357 -35.44 8.48 32.11
CA GLY A 357 -36.54 9.15 32.82
C GLY A 357 -36.11 9.96 34.05
N LYS A 358 -34.83 9.96 34.44
CA LYS A 358 -34.35 10.80 35.55
C LYS A 358 -34.16 12.24 35.10
N VAL A 359 -34.72 13.16 35.89
CA VAL A 359 -34.45 14.60 35.78
C VAL A 359 -33.01 14.85 36.25
N ARG A 360 -32.19 15.43 35.39
CA ARG A 360 -30.87 15.95 35.76
C ARG A 360 -30.96 17.45 35.94
N LYS A 361 -30.62 17.92 37.14
CA LYS A 361 -30.40 19.35 37.41
C LYS A 361 -29.36 19.88 36.43
N GLY A 362 -29.69 20.95 35.72
CA GLY A 362 -28.78 21.52 34.75
C GLY A 362 -27.53 22.05 35.45
N THR A 363 -26.37 21.61 34.98
CA THR A 363 -25.09 22.16 35.45
C THR A 363 -24.73 23.36 34.57
N LEU A 364 -24.52 24.53 35.19
CA LEU A 364 -23.93 25.68 34.52
C LEU A 364 -22.51 25.31 34.06
N GLY A 365 -22.25 25.33 32.74
CA GLY A 365 -20.97 24.87 32.21
C GLY A 365 -20.86 25.00 30.69
N ARG A 366 -19.75 24.49 30.14
CA ARG A 366 -19.28 24.68 28.74
C ARG A 366 -20.32 24.37 27.65
N PHE A 367 -21.39 23.63 27.96
CA PHE A 367 -22.42 23.18 27.02
C PHE A 367 -23.86 23.64 27.34
N SER A 368 -24.08 24.38 28.43
CA SER A 368 -25.40 24.93 28.79
C SER A 368 -25.25 26.27 29.50
N LYS A 369 -25.70 27.35 28.85
CA LYS A 369 -25.68 28.72 29.40
C LYS A 369 -26.78 28.98 30.43
N GLU A 370 -27.84 28.17 30.45
CA GLU A 370 -29.06 28.47 31.20
C GLU A 370 -29.35 27.46 32.33
N GLY A 371 -28.48 26.47 32.57
CA GLY A 371 -28.69 25.51 33.66
C GLY A 371 -30.03 24.74 33.56
N LYS A 372 -30.59 24.61 32.36
CA LYS A 372 -31.88 23.94 32.12
C LYS A 372 -31.84 22.49 32.57
N GLU A 373 -32.86 22.09 33.32
CA GLU A 373 -33.08 20.69 33.67
C GLU A 373 -33.36 19.88 32.40
N THR A 374 -32.82 18.66 32.36
CA THR A 374 -33.00 17.76 31.22
C THR A 374 -33.49 16.42 31.71
N ILE A 375 -34.42 15.82 30.96
CA ILE A 375 -34.84 14.43 31.17
C ILE A 375 -34.19 13.61 30.07
N TYR A 376 -33.40 12.62 30.45
CA TYR A 376 -32.86 11.69 29.47
C TYR A 376 -33.93 10.69 29.07
N GLN A 377 -34.45 10.82 27.84
CA GLN A 377 -35.33 9.82 27.24
C GLN A 377 -34.47 8.80 26.47
N ALA A 378 -34.54 7.54 26.90
CA ALA A 378 -33.87 6.45 26.20
C ALA A 378 -34.52 6.25 24.83
N HIS A 379 -33.71 6.17 23.78
CA HIS A 379 -34.20 5.95 22.43
C HIS A 379 -34.57 4.48 22.25
N GLU A 380 -35.71 4.18 21.63
CA GLU A 380 -36.19 2.79 21.46
C GLU A 380 -35.18 1.87 20.75
N GLY A 381 -34.51 2.39 19.73
CA GLY A 381 -33.44 1.68 19.01
C GLY A 381 -32.12 1.52 19.77
N GLY A 382 -32.00 2.01 21.00
CA GLY A 382 -30.80 1.87 21.84
C GLY A 382 -29.89 3.11 21.91
N ALA A 383 -28.75 2.95 22.57
CA ALA A 383 -27.71 3.97 22.71
C ALA A 383 -27.07 4.33 21.36
N LEU A 384 -26.47 5.52 21.31
CA LEU A 384 -25.66 5.92 20.15
C LEU A 384 -24.47 4.97 19.96
N PRO A 385 -24.05 4.71 18.71
CA PRO A 385 -22.90 3.86 18.41
C PRO A 385 -21.62 4.37 19.07
N ARG A 386 -20.80 3.44 19.56
CA ARG A 386 -19.48 3.74 20.14
C ARG A 386 -18.37 3.42 19.15
N ASP A 387 -17.20 3.98 19.43
CA ASP A 387 -15.97 3.72 18.68
C ASP A 387 -15.33 2.36 19.01
N VAL A 388 -15.77 1.69 20.08
CA VAL A 388 -15.40 0.31 20.40
C VAL A 388 -16.52 -0.66 20.01
N ILE A 389 -16.32 -1.36 18.89
CA ILE A 389 -17.23 -2.34 18.32
C ILE A 389 -16.92 -3.73 18.91
N LYS A 390 -17.90 -4.34 19.58
CA LYS A 390 -17.77 -5.65 20.22
C LYS A 390 -18.44 -6.72 19.36
N ILE A 391 -17.65 -7.47 18.60
CA ILE A 391 -18.14 -8.55 17.72
C ILE A 391 -17.18 -9.75 17.85
N PRO A 392 -17.67 -10.99 17.99
CA PRO A 392 -16.80 -12.17 18.04
C PRO A 392 -15.92 -12.29 16.80
N ALA A 393 -14.67 -12.71 16.97
CA ALA A 393 -13.85 -13.16 15.85
C ALA A 393 -14.36 -14.51 15.34
N LEU A 394 -14.09 -14.85 14.08
CA LEU A 394 -14.37 -16.16 13.49
C LEU A 394 -13.39 -17.25 13.96
N ALA A 395 -13.21 -17.34 15.28
CA ALA A 395 -12.42 -18.33 16.01
C ALA A 395 -13.34 -19.37 16.66
N GLY A 396 -12.87 -20.60 16.78
CA GLY A 396 -13.63 -21.71 17.38
C GLY A 396 -14.99 -21.93 16.70
N GLY A 397 -16.04 -22.11 17.50
CA GLY A 397 -17.40 -22.38 17.02
C GLY A 397 -17.98 -21.29 16.12
N ALA A 398 -17.64 -20.01 16.34
CA ALA A 398 -18.10 -18.91 15.48
C ALA A 398 -17.58 -19.07 14.04
N GLY A 399 -16.37 -19.60 13.88
CA GLY A 399 -15.80 -19.89 12.56
C GLY A 399 -16.55 -21.00 11.80
N MET A 400 -17.25 -21.90 12.50
CA MET A 400 -18.03 -23.00 11.92
C MET A 400 -19.39 -22.56 11.36
N ILE A 401 -19.70 -21.26 11.36
CA ILE A 401 -20.94 -20.71 10.83
C ILE A 401 -20.70 -20.06 9.46
N GLU A 402 -19.59 -19.31 9.30
CA GLU A 402 -19.41 -18.40 8.15
C GLU A 402 -18.14 -18.67 7.31
N ARG A 403 -17.21 -19.54 7.74
CA ARG A 403 -15.93 -19.77 7.02
C ARG A 403 -16.04 -20.87 5.96
N TRP A 404 -16.60 -20.51 4.82
CA TRP A 404 -16.64 -21.38 3.64
C TRP A 404 -15.23 -21.81 3.23
N PHE A 405 -15.12 -22.99 2.60
CA PHE A 405 -13.83 -23.53 2.17
C PHE A 405 -13.94 -24.16 0.78
N LEU A 406 -12.83 -24.11 0.04
CA LEU A 406 -12.67 -24.82 -1.21
C LEU A 406 -12.05 -26.18 -0.92
N CYS A 407 -12.59 -27.25 -1.48
CA CYS A 407 -11.97 -28.57 -1.49
C CYS A 407 -11.43 -28.84 -2.89
N LYS A 408 -10.11 -28.97 -3.01
CA LYS A 408 -9.41 -29.29 -4.27
C LYS A 408 -9.67 -30.72 -4.71
N THR A 409 -9.73 -31.65 -3.78
CA THR A 409 -10.02 -33.07 -4.06
C THR A 409 -11.41 -33.26 -4.68
N CYS A 410 -12.41 -32.53 -4.20
CA CYS A 410 -13.78 -32.59 -4.73
C CYS A 410 -14.08 -31.55 -5.81
N ASP A 411 -13.12 -30.68 -6.12
CA ASP A 411 -13.26 -29.49 -6.97
C ASP A 411 -14.52 -28.64 -6.69
N GLY A 412 -14.81 -28.38 -5.41
CA GLY A 412 -16.04 -27.72 -4.99
C GLY A 412 -15.85 -26.79 -3.79
N VAL A 413 -16.76 -25.82 -3.64
CA VAL A 413 -16.82 -24.95 -2.46
C VAL A 413 -17.97 -25.39 -1.57
N PHE A 414 -17.67 -25.54 -0.28
CA PHE A 414 -18.55 -26.17 0.70
C PHE A 414 -18.78 -25.26 1.91
N GLU A 415 -19.94 -25.46 2.54
CA GLU A 415 -20.30 -24.77 3.77
C GLU A 415 -19.47 -25.28 4.95
N PRO A 416 -19.24 -24.44 5.99
CA PRO A 416 -18.41 -24.82 7.12
C PRO A 416 -18.85 -26.12 7.82
N ARG A 417 -20.17 -26.38 7.89
CA ARG A 417 -20.75 -27.59 8.50
C ARG A 417 -20.33 -28.89 7.82
N GLU A 418 -19.91 -28.82 6.55
CA GLU A 418 -19.48 -29.98 5.79
C GLU A 418 -18.01 -30.34 6.01
N LEU A 419 -17.25 -29.50 6.74
CA LEU A 419 -15.81 -29.66 6.93
C LEU A 419 -15.41 -31.07 7.39
N LYS A 420 -16.21 -31.71 8.28
CA LYS A 420 -15.95 -33.07 8.76
C LYS A 420 -15.91 -34.11 7.63
N LYS A 421 -16.70 -33.92 6.57
CA LYS A 421 -16.72 -34.83 5.40
C LYS A 421 -15.47 -34.68 4.52
N HIS A 422 -14.67 -33.62 4.72
CA HIS A 422 -13.50 -33.27 3.92
C HIS A 422 -12.20 -33.29 4.73
N GLU A 423 -12.18 -33.91 5.93
CA GLU A 423 -11.00 -33.92 6.81
C GLU A 423 -9.74 -34.54 6.17
N LYS A 424 -9.92 -35.48 5.24
CA LYS A 424 -8.82 -36.14 4.51
C LYS A 424 -8.57 -35.55 3.13
N HIS A 425 -9.25 -34.46 2.77
CA HIS A 425 -9.11 -33.83 1.45
C HIS A 425 -8.14 -32.66 1.50
N GLU A 426 -7.61 -32.30 0.35
CA GLU A 426 -6.88 -31.04 0.18
C GLU A 426 -7.90 -29.89 0.17
N ILE A 427 -7.81 -28.99 1.15
CA ILE A 427 -8.75 -27.88 1.32
C ILE A 427 -8.01 -26.54 1.43
N ILE A 428 -8.65 -25.48 0.92
CA ILE A 428 -8.22 -24.09 1.06
C ILE A 428 -9.24 -23.36 1.92
N LYS A 429 -8.73 -22.68 2.95
CA LYS A 429 -9.49 -21.75 3.81
C LYS A 429 -8.80 -20.40 3.79
N HIS A 430 -9.59 -19.33 3.80
CA HIS A 430 -9.01 -18.02 4.07
C HIS A 430 -8.62 -17.93 5.54
N PRO A 431 -7.40 -17.52 5.87
CA PRO A 431 -6.87 -17.70 7.21
C PRO A 431 -7.33 -16.61 8.19
N THR A 432 -7.83 -15.46 7.71
CA THR A 432 -8.26 -14.28 8.50
C THR A 432 -9.56 -13.66 8.00
N GLN A 433 -10.55 -14.47 7.61
CA GLN A 433 -11.86 -13.94 7.18
C GLN A 433 -12.49 -13.09 8.29
N LYS A 434 -12.99 -11.90 7.93
CA LYS A 434 -13.70 -11.01 8.86
C LYS A 434 -15.15 -11.48 9.07
N PRO A 435 -15.70 -11.36 10.30
CA PRO A 435 -17.10 -11.68 10.57
C PRO A 435 -18.04 -10.84 9.71
N LEU A 436 -19.12 -11.43 9.22
CA LEU A 436 -20.08 -10.71 8.39
C LEU A 436 -20.75 -9.53 9.13
N GLU A 437 -20.97 -9.70 10.43
CA GLU A 437 -21.60 -8.68 11.29
C GLU A 437 -20.82 -7.36 11.34
N ILE A 438 -19.47 -7.41 11.38
CA ILE A 438 -18.68 -6.18 11.42
C ILE A 438 -18.76 -5.44 10.09
N SER A 439 -18.65 -6.15 8.98
CA SER A 439 -18.76 -5.56 7.64
C SER A 439 -20.16 -4.98 7.42
N ARG A 440 -21.22 -5.66 7.88
CA ARG A 440 -22.59 -5.10 7.90
C ARG A 440 -22.68 -3.80 8.69
N LYS A 441 -22.13 -3.76 9.90
CA LYS A 441 -22.19 -2.57 10.77
C LYS A 441 -21.45 -1.39 10.15
N LEU A 442 -20.25 -1.61 9.61
CA LEU A 442 -19.47 -0.56 8.93
C LEU A 442 -20.20 -0.02 7.68
N ILE A 443 -20.68 -0.91 6.81
CA ILE A 443 -21.39 -0.49 5.58
C ILE A 443 -22.70 0.23 5.93
N SER A 444 -23.50 -0.32 6.85
CA SER A 444 -24.77 0.30 7.27
C SER A 444 -24.56 1.70 7.83
N SER A 445 -23.43 1.95 8.51
CA SER A 445 -23.11 3.27 9.05
C SER A 445 -22.92 4.35 8.00
N ALA A 446 -22.49 4.01 6.78
CA ALA A 446 -22.03 4.99 5.79
C ALA A 446 -22.70 4.88 4.41
N MET A 447 -23.49 3.82 4.15
CA MET A 447 -24.15 3.64 2.85
C MET A 447 -25.25 4.70 2.60
N PRO A 448 -25.51 5.08 1.34
CA PRO A 448 -26.68 5.87 1.00
C PRO A 448 -27.96 5.04 1.16
N LYS A 449 -29.13 5.69 1.08
CA LYS A 449 -30.42 5.01 1.26
C LYS A 449 -30.76 4.07 0.10
N LYS A 450 -30.29 4.35 -1.12
CA LYS A 450 -30.50 3.54 -2.32
C LYS A 450 -29.28 3.61 -3.22
N ASP A 451 -29.08 2.57 -4.03
CA ASP A 451 -28.13 2.51 -5.14
C ASP A 451 -26.68 2.87 -4.78
N GLY A 452 -26.26 2.58 -3.55
CA GLY A 452 -24.88 2.81 -3.12
C GLY A 452 -23.92 1.80 -3.71
N VAL A 453 -22.68 2.25 -3.85
CA VAL A 453 -21.58 1.46 -4.39
C VAL A 453 -20.52 1.24 -3.31
N ILE A 454 -20.32 -0.02 -2.95
CA ILE A 454 -19.34 -0.47 -1.97
C ILE A 454 -18.11 -1.03 -2.69
N LEU A 455 -16.95 -0.42 -2.49
CA LEU A 455 -15.69 -0.88 -3.05
C LEU A 455 -14.91 -1.72 -2.03
N VAL A 456 -14.43 -2.88 -2.45
CA VAL A 456 -13.66 -3.82 -1.63
C VAL A 456 -12.36 -4.18 -2.36
N PRO A 457 -11.26 -3.44 -2.14
CA PRO A 457 -10.01 -3.66 -2.89
C PRO A 457 -9.32 -5.00 -2.60
N PHE A 458 -9.58 -5.60 -1.45
CA PHE A 458 -9.00 -6.88 -1.01
C PHE A 458 -10.14 -7.78 -0.51
N VAL A 459 -10.75 -8.53 -1.43
CA VAL A 459 -12.00 -9.25 -1.14
C VAL A 459 -11.80 -10.47 -0.25
N GLY A 460 -10.69 -11.20 -0.39
CA GLY A 460 -10.52 -12.50 0.24
C GLY A 460 -11.69 -13.42 -0.09
N THR A 461 -12.35 -13.96 0.94
CA THR A 461 -13.55 -14.81 0.78
C THR A 461 -14.87 -14.06 0.74
N GLY A 462 -14.85 -12.73 0.66
CA GLY A 462 -15.99 -11.93 0.22
C GLY A 462 -16.98 -11.47 1.29
N SER A 463 -16.64 -11.52 2.59
CA SER A 463 -17.53 -11.07 3.68
C SER A 463 -18.12 -9.67 3.43
N GLU A 464 -17.31 -8.72 2.97
CA GLU A 464 -17.71 -7.33 2.70
C GLU A 464 -18.66 -7.23 1.51
N CYS A 465 -18.39 -7.99 0.44
CA CYS A 465 -19.26 -8.05 -0.74
C CYS A 465 -20.61 -8.69 -0.39
N VAL A 466 -20.58 -9.74 0.44
CA VAL A 466 -21.78 -10.40 0.96
C VAL A 466 -22.60 -9.42 1.81
N ALA A 467 -21.97 -8.67 2.72
CA ALA A 467 -22.64 -7.66 3.52
C ALA A 467 -23.26 -6.56 2.66
N ALA A 468 -22.56 -6.08 1.63
CA ALA A 468 -23.10 -5.11 0.67
C ALA A 468 -24.37 -5.64 -0.01
N LYS A 469 -24.33 -6.89 -0.50
CA LYS A 469 -25.48 -7.57 -1.12
C LYS A 469 -26.65 -7.71 -0.14
N GLU A 470 -26.42 -8.12 1.11
CA GLU A 470 -27.47 -8.25 2.14
C GLU A 470 -28.18 -6.91 2.38
N LEU A 471 -27.41 -5.82 2.37
CA LEU A 471 -27.88 -4.45 2.59
C LEU A 471 -28.46 -3.78 1.33
N GLY A 472 -28.54 -4.49 0.21
CA GLY A 472 -29.10 -3.96 -1.04
C GLY A 472 -28.22 -2.94 -1.75
N GLN A 473 -26.94 -2.93 -1.43
CA GLN A 473 -25.96 -2.06 -2.07
C GLN A 473 -25.25 -2.84 -3.18
N SER A 474 -24.85 -2.12 -4.23
CA SER A 474 -23.96 -2.69 -5.24
C SER A 474 -22.54 -2.80 -4.70
N TYR A 475 -21.77 -3.78 -5.13
CA TYR A 475 -20.37 -3.91 -4.76
C TYR A 475 -19.43 -4.00 -5.97
N ILE A 476 -18.16 -3.66 -5.76
CA ILE A 476 -17.06 -3.90 -6.70
C ILE A 476 -15.91 -4.46 -5.87
N GLY A 477 -15.44 -5.65 -6.22
CA GLY A 477 -14.38 -6.33 -5.48
C GLY A 477 -13.17 -6.67 -6.35
N PHE A 478 -11.97 -6.63 -5.78
CA PHE A 478 -10.74 -7.12 -6.42
C PHE A 478 -10.10 -8.23 -5.57
N GLU A 479 -9.62 -9.28 -6.23
CA GLU A 479 -8.93 -10.38 -5.58
C GLU A 479 -7.89 -10.97 -6.53
N ILE A 480 -6.70 -11.26 -6.02
CA ILE A 480 -5.62 -11.82 -6.82
C ILE A 480 -5.64 -13.35 -6.83
N ASN A 481 -6.22 -13.96 -5.79
CA ASN A 481 -6.29 -15.40 -5.62
C ASN A 481 -7.60 -15.97 -6.22
N PRO A 482 -7.53 -16.73 -7.32
CA PRO A 482 -8.74 -17.27 -7.98
C PRO A 482 -9.52 -18.26 -7.09
N ASP A 483 -8.87 -18.94 -6.15
CA ASP A 483 -9.55 -19.85 -5.23
C ASP A 483 -10.40 -19.11 -4.20
N TYR A 484 -9.93 -17.94 -3.75
CA TYR A 484 -10.70 -17.08 -2.87
C TYR A 484 -11.92 -16.48 -3.58
N ILE A 485 -11.79 -16.13 -4.86
CA ILE A 485 -12.93 -15.73 -5.70
C ILE A 485 -13.97 -16.84 -5.79
N ARG A 486 -13.57 -18.09 -6.03
CA ARG A 486 -14.50 -19.23 -6.06
C ARG A 486 -15.29 -19.34 -4.76
N ILE A 487 -14.62 -19.16 -3.62
CA ILE A 487 -15.26 -19.20 -2.31
C ILE A 487 -16.23 -18.03 -2.15
N ALA A 488 -15.80 -16.81 -2.48
CA ALA A 488 -16.59 -15.59 -2.37
C ALA A 488 -17.86 -15.64 -3.24
N GLU A 489 -17.74 -16.07 -4.50
CA GLU A 489 -18.88 -16.21 -5.42
C GLU A 489 -19.88 -17.26 -4.93
N LYS A 490 -19.41 -18.37 -4.38
CA LYS A 490 -20.30 -19.36 -3.78
C LYS A 490 -21.03 -18.78 -2.57
N PHE A 491 -20.33 -18.05 -1.70
CA PHE A 491 -20.95 -17.39 -0.55
C PHE A 491 -22.01 -16.39 -1.01
N LEU A 492 -21.67 -15.49 -1.93
CA LEU A 492 -22.59 -14.52 -2.54
C LEU A 492 -23.80 -15.19 -3.18
N SER A 493 -23.64 -16.30 -3.89
CA SER A 493 -24.76 -17.00 -4.55
C SER A 493 -25.79 -17.56 -3.56
N ASN A 494 -25.34 -17.95 -2.36
CA ASN A 494 -26.20 -18.50 -1.31
C ASN A 494 -26.80 -17.44 -0.38
N THR A 495 -26.23 -16.23 -0.38
CA THR A 495 -26.76 -15.11 0.39
C THR A 495 -28.03 -14.56 -0.26
N ARG A 496 -29.11 -14.51 0.52
CA ARG A 496 -30.37 -13.87 0.13
C ARG A 496 -30.30 -12.38 0.38
N PHE A 497 -30.90 -11.61 -0.53
CA PHE A 497 -31.17 -10.20 -0.27
C PHE A 497 -32.14 -10.08 0.90
N THR A 498 -31.88 -9.18 1.85
CA THR A 498 -32.82 -8.85 2.92
C THR A 498 -33.46 -7.51 2.57
N PRO A 499 -34.68 -7.47 2.00
CA PRO A 499 -35.36 -6.21 1.77
C PRO A 499 -35.59 -5.53 3.13
N LYS A 500 -35.19 -4.27 3.28
CA LYS A 500 -35.73 -3.45 4.36
C LYS A 500 -37.23 -3.30 4.13
N LEU A 501 -38.04 -3.78 5.07
CA LEU A 501 -39.41 -3.28 5.23
C LEU A 501 -39.24 -1.78 5.51
N LEU A 502 -39.65 -0.95 4.54
CA LEU A 502 -39.61 0.51 4.63
C LEU A 502 -40.49 1.03 5.76
#